data_AF-A0A3C0BGG5-F1
#
_entry.id   AF-A0A3C0BGG5-F1
#
_cell.length_a   1.000
_cell.length_b   1.000
_cell.length_c   1.000
_cell.angle_alpha   90.00
_cell.angle_beta   90.00
_cell.angle_gamma   90.00
#
_symmetry.space_group_name_H-M   'P 1'
#
loop_
_entity.id
_entity.type
_entity.pdbx_description
1 polymer ?
#
loop_
_entity_poly.entity_id
_entity_poly.type
_entity_poly.pdbx_seq_one_letter_code
_entity_poly.pdbx_strand_id
1 'polypeptide(L)'
;MSAAGKKFMLELPLKIILTEDGASNFISHKKKLLRFRLADNIDEYGISLNRFSPQSIQSMILLDYISKIEISMTEFVSARQEVMDLSKVVVYSLLYKQFDRDMYSAVIQCDCVRKYNRANPAHLIDEKTKMNDRQLRLTLASQGAVIDQTRKLILSPVWQSIMGNKDYSAEEKNIYLLMTEKFLNRLGLMNWYIITLFHKADGFNEMLIAIRNLLGSYMDKSKVAEYISVMIMELALNSENTNIRKEARNMYQGVEDIDSLIFDPDIRSKIVKELQRKHELVFLSWKLGGGTSSIGKQGRLQITLYNKDDEFQEVKENIEAKKTADTRKKTLIDFYRELPEGQEGTDLGLYYLSYLDDACKKVNVKFESLVNQFSTSDLTVINLIFNF
;
A
#
# COMPACT_ATOMS: atom_id res chain seq x y z
N MET A 1 7.48 15.74 28.46
CA MET A 1 7.35 17.11 27.92
C MET A 1 7.06 17.01 26.43
N SER A 2 5.91 17.50 26.02
CA SER A 2 5.29 17.33 24.71
C SER A 2 5.76 18.43 23.76
N ALA A 3 6.69 18.11 22.86
CA ALA A 3 6.85 18.88 21.64
C ALA A 3 5.61 18.62 20.78
N ALA A 4 4.72 19.60 20.67
CA ALA A 4 3.64 19.60 19.69
C ALA A 4 4.27 19.69 18.29
N GLY A 5 4.77 18.56 17.79
CA GLY A 5 5.33 18.44 16.45
C GLY A 5 4.26 18.78 15.42
N LYS A 6 4.60 19.62 14.43
CA LYS A 6 3.77 19.87 13.25
C LYS A 6 3.21 18.53 12.77
N LYS A 7 1.89 18.42 12.64
CA LYS A 7 1.27 17.23 12.04
C LYS A 7 1.90 17.04 10.67
N PHE A 8 2.52 15.88 10.45
CA PHE A 8 3.10 15.51 9.17
C PHE A 8 2.00 15.51 8.10
N MET A 9 2.23 16.26 7.03
CA MET A 9 1.30 16.44 5.91
C MET A 9 2.03 16.07 4.62
N LEU A 10 1.34 15.39 3.70
CA LEU A 10 1.80 15.15 2.34
C LEU A 10 1.24 16.23 1.42
N GLU A 11 2.06 16.68 0.46
CA GLU A 11 1.73 17.72 -0.51
C GLU A 11 1.79 17.12 -1.92
N LEU A 12 0.71 16.45 -2.32
CA LEU A 12 0.54 15.81 -3.62
C LEU A 12 -0.83 16.18 -4.22
N PRO A 13 -0.96 16.28 -5.55
CA PRO A 13 -2.23 16.53 -6.22
C PRO A 13 -3.11 15.27 -6.22
N LEU A 14 -3.71 14.99 -5.06
CA LEU A 14 -4.45 13.77 -4.78
C LEU A 14 -5.90 13.89 -5.24
N LYS A 15 -6.34 12.99 -6.11
CA LYS A 15 -7.76 12.72 -6.38
C LYS A 15 -8.15 11.45 -5.62
N ILE A 16 -9.21 11.53 -4.84
CA ILE A 16 -9.77 10.41 -4.08
C ILE A 16 -11.15 10.12 -4.64
N ILE A 17 -11.32 8.91 -5.17
CA ILE A 17 -12.61 8.41 -5.61
C ILE A 17 -13.26 7.64 -4.46
N LEU A 18 -14.52 7.94 -4.23
CA LEU A 18 -15.26 7.40 -3.11
C LEU A 18 -16.03 6.14 -3.49
N THR A 19 -16.26 5.28 -2.51
CA THR A 19 -17.29 4.22 -2.58
C THR A 19 -18.68 4.84 -2.39
N GLU A 20 -19.74 4.05 -2.53
CA GLU A 20 -21.12 4.49 -2.21
C GLU A 20 -21.26 4.93 -0.74
N ASP A 21 -20.67 4.18 0.19
CA ASP A 21 -20.65 4.51 1.62
C ASP A 21 -19.86 5.79 1.88
N GLY A 22 -18.69 5.93 1.24
CA GLY A 22 -17.89 7.16 1.28
C GLY A 22 -18.65 8.37 0.76
N ALA A 23 -19.26 8.25 -0.43
CA ALA A 23 -20.05 9.33 -1.03
C ALA A 23 -21.23 9.74 -0.13
N SER A 24 -21.96 8.76 0.40
CA SER A 24 -23.09 8.98 1.33
C SER A 24 -22.65 9.71 2.60
N ASN A 25 -21.50 9.31 3.17
CA ASN A 25 -20.91 9.99 4.33
C ASN A 25 -20.52 11.45 4.01
N PHE A 26 -19.94 11.74 2.84
CA PHE A 26 -19.59 13.11 2.47
C PHE A 26 -20.82 13.98 2.20
N ILE A 27 -21.83 13.44 1.51
CA ILE A 27 -23.08 14.14 1.18
C ILE A 27 -23.87 14.47 2.46
N SER A 28 -23.98 13.52 3.39
CA SER A 28 -24.66 13.77 4.68
C SER A 28 -23.99 14.86 5.52
N HIS A 29 -22.68 15.05 5.36
CA HIS A 29 -21.91 16.14 5.97
C HIS A 29 -21.84 17.40 5.08
N LYS A 30 -22.74 17.53 4.09
CA LYS A 30 -22.88 18.68 3.18
C LYS A 30 -21.60 19.01 2.39
N LYS A 31 -20.77 18.01 2.09
CA LYS A 31 -19.60 18.16 1.22
C LYS A 31 -20.00 17.87 -0.23
N LYS A 32 -19.68 18.79 -1.14
CA LYS A 32 -19.89 18.60 -2.58
C LYS A 32 -18.82 17.65 -3.12
N LEU A 33 -19.24 16.72 -3.97
CA LEU A 33 -18.36 15.85 -4.71
C LEU A 33 -17.99 16.48 -6.06
N LEU A 34 -16.76 16.25 -6.48
CA LEU A 34 -16.25 16.64 -7.78
C LEU A 34 -16.40 15.46 -8.74
N ARG A 35 -16.71 15.76 -10.01
CA ARG A 35 -16.63 14.79 -11.11
C ARG A 35 -15.24 14.90 -11.73
N PHE A 36 -14.52 13.79 -11.82
CA PHE A 36 -13.22 13.69 -12.45
C PHE A 36 -13.31 12.82 -13.68
N ARG A 37 -12.67 13.26 -14.77
CA ARG A 37 -12.27 12.37 -15.84
C ARG A 37 -10.86 11.85 -15.53
N LEU A 38 -10.74 10.55 -15.33
CA LEU A 38 -9.48 9.90 -14.93
C LEU A 38 -8.62 9.53 -16.13
N ALA A 39 -7.40 9.04 -15.88
CA ALA A 39 -6.45 8.66 -16.94
C ALA A 39 -6.98 7.55 -17.86
N ASP A 40 -7.85 6.68 -17.34
CA ASP A 40 -8.55 5.63 -18.08
C ASP A 40 -9.76 6.14 -18.89
N ASN A 41 -9.95 7.47 -18.98
CA ASN A 41 -11.09 8.14 -19.59
C ASN A 41 -12.45 7.85 -18.93
N ILE A 42 -12.47 7.29 -17.72
CA ILE A 42 -13.70 7.04 -16.97
C ILE A 42 -14.04 8.26 -16.11
N ASP A 43 -15.32 8.64 -16.10
CA ASP A 43 -15.82 9.65 -15.19
C ASP A 43 -16.18 9.05 -13.83
N GLU A 44 -15.55 9.52 -12.76
CA GLU A 44 -15.82 9.08 -11.39
C GLU A 44 -16.03 10.29 -10.45
N TYR A 45 -16.68 10.05 -9.30
CA TYR A 45 -16.99 11.08 -8.31
C TYR A 45 -16.11 10.97 -7.08
N GLY A 46 -15.66 12.10 -6.56
CA GLY A 46 -14.74 12.11 -5.43
C GLY A 46 -14.41 13.47 -4.86
N ILE A 47 -13.25 13.56 -4.22
CA ILE A 47 -12.68 14.79 -3.67
C ILE A 47 -11.24 14.98 -4.17
N SER A 48 -10.78 16.23 -4.22
CA SER A 48 -9.40 16.56 -4.55
C SER A 48 -8.74 17.25 -3.36
N LEU A 49 -7.49 16.88 -3.08
CA LEU A 49 -6.67 17.41 -1.99
C LEU A 49 -5.27 17.69 -2.54
N ASN A 50 -4.71 18.87 -2.25
CA ASN A 50 -3.30 19.17 -2.53
C ASN A 50 -2.41 19.07 -1.28
N ARG A 51 -3.04 18.95 -0.11
CA ARG A 51 -2.37 18.82 1.19
C ARG A 51 -3.24 18.01 2.13
N PHE A 52 -2.69 16.93 2.68
CA PHE A 52 -3.48 16.00 3.50
C PHE A 52 -2.62 15.28 4.54
N SER A 53 -3.24 14.81 5.63
CA SER A 53 -2.53 13.97 6.59
C SER A 53 -2.64 12.50 6.17
N PRO A 54 -1.53 11.72 6.20
CA PRO A 54 -1.56 10.28 5.95
C PRO A 54 -2.59 9.52 6.78
N GLN A 55 -2.77 9.93 8.05
CA GLN A 55 -3.71 9.29 8.96
C GLN A 55 -5.16 9.48 8.52
N SER A 56 -5.50 10.59 7.85
CA SER A 56 -6.86 10.80 7.33
C SER A 56 -7.14 9.84 6.18
N ILE A 57 -6.19 9.70 5.24
CA ILE A 57 -6.31 8.76 4.12
C ILE A 57 -6.42 7.33 4.63
N GLN A 58 -5.53 6.93 5.54
CA GLN A 58 -5.59 5.62 6.18
C GLN A 58 -6.96 5.38 6.82
N SER A 59 -7.47 6.33 7.60
CA SER A 59 -8.78 6.18 8.26
C SER A 59 -9.92 5.99 7.25
N MET A 60 -9.90 6.75 6.14
CA MET A 60 -10.89 6.59 5.08
C MET A 60 -10.79 5.23 4.37
N ILE A 61 -9.58 4.69 4.16
CA ILE A 61 -9.39 3.33 3.61
C ILE A 61 -9.91 2.26 4.58
N LEU A 62 -9.61 2.40 5.87
CA LEU A 62 -10.07 1.48 6.92
C LEU A 62 -11.60 1.46 7.04
N LEU A 63 -12.26 2.58 6.78
CA LEU A 63 -13.72 2.74 6.77
C LEU A 63 -14.38 2.37 5.43
N ASP A 64 -13.64 1.84 4.45
CA ASP A 64 -14.16 1.53 3.11
C ASP A 64 -14.72 2.75 2.36
N TYR A 65 -14.27 3.96 2.66
CA TYR A 65 -14.75 5.18 1.98
C TYR A 65 -14.07 5.44 0.64
N ILE A 66 -12.89 4.86 0.40
CA ILE A 66 -12.07 5.10 -0.79
C ILE A 66 -12.08 3.85 -1.67
N SER A 67 -12.41 4.03 -2.95
CA SER A 67 -12.33 2.98 -3.98
C SER A 67 -11.08 3.10 -4.83
N LYS A 68 -10.63 4.33 -5.11
CA LYS A 68 -9.44 4.61 -5.94
C LYS A 68 -8.78 5.91 -5.48
N ILE A 69 -7.46 5.98 -5.59
CA ILE A 69 -6.65 7.18 -5.42
C ILE A 69 -5.87 7.40 -6.71
N GLU A 70 -5.81 8.62 -7.23
CA GLU A 70 -5.00 8.98 -8.40
C GLU A 70 -4.17 10.23 -8.10
N ILE A 71 -2.92 10.23 -8.53
CA ILE A 71 -2.07 11.43 -8.64
C ILE A 71 -1.56 11.56 -10.06
N SER A 72 -1.35 12.78 -10.51
CA SER A 72 -0.82 13.07 -11.84
C SER A 72 0.15 14.22 -11.78
N MET A 73 1.37 14.03 -12.28
CA MET A 73 2.43 15.02 -12.24
C MET A 73 3.28 14.94 -13.51
N THR A 74 3.88 16.06 -13.90
CA THR A 74 4.88 16.08 -14.97
C THR A 74 6.22 15.55 -14.45
N GLU A 75 6.52 15.78 -13.17
CA GLU A 75 7.76 15.40 -12.52
C GLU A 75 7.43 14.77 -11.15
N PHE A 76 7.89 13.54 -10.93
CA PHE A 76 7.77 12.79 -9.69
C PHE A 76 9.03 12.86 -8.83
N VAL A 77 10.22 13.09 -9.42
CA VAL A 77 11.48 13.15 -8.66
C VAL A 77 11.43 14.19 -7.53
N SER A 78 10.74 15.32 -7.74
CA SER A 78 10.57 16.38 -6.74
C SER A 78 9.63 16.03 -5.59
N ALA A 79 8.82 14.98 -5.72
CA ALA A 79 7.89 14.49 -4.69
C ALA A 79 8.14 13.01 -4.33
N ARG A 80 9.39 12.55 -4.51
CA ARG A 80 9.80 11.14 -4.35
C ARG A 80 9.34 10.56 -3.00
N GLN A 81 9.64 11.25 -1.92
CA GLN A 81 9.35 10.75 -0.57
C GLN A 81 7.84 10.72 -0.32
N GLU A 82 7.11 11.74 -0.74
CA GLU A 82 5.67 11.84 -0.55
C GLU A 82 4.91 10.74 -1.31
N VAL A 83 5.34 10.41 -2.52
CA VAL A 83 4.76 9.33 -3.35
C VAL A 83 5.00 7.98 -2.70
N MET A 84 6.23 7.73 -2.22
CA MET A 84 6.57 6.51 -1.49
C MET A 84 5.75 6.39 -0.19
N ASP A 85 5.63 7.48 0.57
CA ASP A 85 4.86 7.51 1.81
C ASP A 85 3.36 7.28 1.56
N LEU A 86 2.78 7.87 0.51
CA LEU A 86 1.40 7.60 0.10
C LEU A 86 1.20 6.12 -0.24
N SER A 87 2.13 5.53 -1.02
CA SER A 87 2.08 4.11 -1.37
C SER A 87 2.12 3.22 -0.12
N LYS A 88 3.05 3.50 0.81
CA LYS A 88 3.13 2.78 2.09
C LYS A 88 1.82 2.92 2.87
N VAL A 89 1.25 4.12 2.96
CA VAL A 89 -0.04 4.35 3.64
C VAL A 89 -1.14 3.48 3.05
N VAL A 90 -1.23 3.39 1.73
CA VAL A 90 -2.22 2.53 1.06
C VAL A 90 -2.00 1.06 1.40
N VAL A 91 -0.78 0.55 1.22
CA VAL A 91 -0.47 -0.88 1.46
C VAL A 91 -0.68 -1.25 2.93
N TYR A 92 -0.16 -0.46 3.87
CA TYR A 92 -0.36 -0.71 5.30
C TYR A 92 -1.84 -0.67 5.69
N SER A 93 -2.63 0.21 5.09
CA SER A 93 -4.07 0.27 5.36
C SER A 93 -4.79 -1.01 4.94
N LEU A 94 -4.40 -1.60 3.81
CA LEU A 94 -4.91 -2.90 3.37
C LEU A 94 -4.47 -4.03 4.31
N LEU A 95 -3.19 -4.05 4.69
CA LEU A 95 -2.66 -5.04 5.63
C LEU A 95 -3.38 -4.99 6.98
N TYR A 96 -3.72 -3.81 7.51
CA TYR A 96 -4.47 -3.70 8.76
C TYR A 96 -5.89 -4.28 8.67
N LYS A 97 -6.59 -4.06 7.55
CA LYS A 97 -7.93 -4.63 7.34
C LYS A 97 -7.88 -6.15 7.21
N GLN A 98 -6.89 -6.62 6.46
CA GLN A 98 -6.64 -8.04 6.21
C GLN A 98 -6.29 -8.74 7.53
N PHE A 99 -5.42 -8.12 8.34
CA PHE A 99 -5.08 -8.59 9.68
C PHE A 99 -6.28 -8.66 10.60
N ASP A 100 -7.13 -7.63 10.64
CA ASP A 100 -8.33 -7.62 11.47
C ASP A 100 -9.29 -8.77 11.14
N ARG A 101 -9.52 -9.00 9.84
CA ARG A 101 -10.39 -10.10 9.36
C ARG A 101 -9.81 -11.48 9.67
N ASP A 102 -8.52 -11.66 9.38
CA ASP A 102 -7.86 -12.94 9.62
C ASP A 102 -7.73 -13.22 11.11
N MET A 103 -7.55 -12.17 11.94
CA MET A 103 -7.56 -12.28 13.39
C MET A 103 -8.89 -12.83 13.86
N TYR A 104 -10.00 -12.25 13.39
CA TYR A 104 -11.33 -12.71 13.73
C TYR A 104 -11.53 -14.18 13.38
N SER A 105 -11.16 -14.54 12.15
CA SER A 105 -11.25 -15.91 11.64
C SER A 105 -10.42 -16.89 12.47
N ALA A 106 -9.22 -16.48 12.91
CA ALA A 106 -8.35 -17.31 13.73
C ALA A 106 -8.90 -17.50 15.16
N VAL A 107 -9.36 -16.42 15.81
CA VAL A 107 -9.80 -16.50 17.22
C VAL A 107 -11.09 -17.29 17.39
N ILE A 108 -12.04 -17.22 16.44
CA ILE A 108 -13.29 -18.00 16.52
C ILE A 108 -13.06 -19.50 16.33
N GLN A 109 -11.93 -19.88 15.75
CA GLN A 109 -11.56 -21.28 15.55
C GLN A 109 -10.86 -21.90 16.77
N CYS A 110 -10.49 -21.13 17.79
CA CYS A 110 -9.85 -21.66 19.00
C CYS A 110 -10.81 -22.55 19.81
N ASP A 111 -10.27 -23.52 20.54
CA ASP A 111 -11.08 -24.51 21.24
C ASP A 111 -11.97 -23.93 22.33
N CYS A 112 -11.56 -22.85 22.99
CA CYS A 112 -12.38 -22.16 23.99
C CYS A 112 -13.67 -21.60 23.38
N VAL A 113 -13.62 -21.05 22.15
CA VAL A 113 -14.79 -20.54 21.43
C VAL A 113 -15.67 -21.70 20.96
N ARG A 114 -15.07 -22.77 20.41
CA ARG A 114 -15.80 -23.97 20.00
C ARG A 114 -16.55 -24.62 21.17
N LYS A 115 -15.92 -24.71 22.35
CA LYS A 115 -16.56 -25.22 23.57
C LYS A 115 -17.73 -24.33 24.01
N TYR A 116 -17.54 -23.01 23.97
CA TYR A 116 -18.63 -22.07 24.26
C TYR A 116 -19.81 -22.22 23.30
N ASN A 117 -19.55 -22.33 22.00
CA ASN A 117 -20.60 -22.55 20.99
C ASN A 117 -21.39 -23.84 21.22
N ARG A 118 -20.71 -24.93 21.63
CA ARG A 118 -21.38 -26.20 21.99
C ARG A 118 -22.29 -26.04 23.21
N ALA A 119 -21.87 -25.26 24.20
CA ALA A 119 -22.64 -25.00 25.41
C ALA A 119 -23.77 -23.96 25.18
N ASN A 120 -23.64 -23.09 24.17
CA ASN A 120 -24.54 -21.97 23.90
C ASN A 120 -25.03 -21.98 22.43
N PRO A 121 -25.77 -23.01 21.99
CA PRO A 121 -26.17 -23.16 20.59
C PRO A 121 -27.09 -22.05 20.07
N ALA A 122 -27.78 -21.31 20.95
CA ALA A 122 -28.61 -20.17 20.58
C ALA A 122 -27.80 -18.87 20.36
N HIS A 123 -26.55 -18.83 20.81
CA HIS A 123 -25.68 -17.65 20.79
C HIS A 123 -24.30 -18.01 20.23
N LEU A 124 -24.28 -18.56 19.02
CA LEU A 124 -23.05 -18.94 18.35
C LEU A 124 -22.17 -17.72 18.05
N ILE A 125 -20.86 -17.90 18.22
CA ILE A 125 -19.82 -17.00 17.75
C ILE A 125 -19.14 -17.67 16.55
N ASP A 126 -19.46 -17.21 15.36
CA ASP A 126 -19.02 -17.73 14.07
C ASP A 126 -18.79 -16.60 13.05
N GLU A 127 -18.43 -16.94 11.80
CA GLU A 127 -18.17 -15.95 10.74
C GLU A 127 -19.36 -15.02 10.41
N LYS A 128 -20.59 -15.44 10.77
CA LYS A 128 -21.83 -14.68 10.50
C LYS A 128 -22.21 -13.79 11.68
N THR A 129 -21.52 -13.93 12.80
CA THR A 129 -21.83 -13.19 14.02
C THR A 129 -21.54 -11.71 13.82
N LYS A 130 -22.59 -10.89 13.91
CA LYS A 130 -22.49 -9.43 13.81
C LYS A 130 -23.01 -8.80 15.09
N MET A 131 -22.25 -7.86 15.62
CA MET A 131 -22.64 -7.02 16.75
C MET A 131 -22.53 -5.55 16.36
N ASN A 132 -23.46 -4.74 16.83
CA ASN A 132 -23.39 -3.30 16.58
C ASN A 132 -22.22 -2.68 17.34
N ASP A 133 -21.42 -1.85 16.67
CA ASP A 133 -20.33 -1.04 17.23
C ASP A 133 -20.70 -0.36 18.55
N ARG A 134 -21.92 0.17 18.69
CA ARG A 134 -22.37 0.81 19.93
C ARG A 134 -22.39 -0.18 21.10
N GLN A 135 -22.88 -1.40 20.89
CA GLN A 135 -22.94 -2.45 21.91
C GLN A 135 -21.53 -2.93 22.26
N LEU A 136 -20.66 -3.12 21.26
CA LEU A 136 -19.27 -3.51 21.46
C LEU A 136 -18.51 -2.48 22.30
N ARG A 137 -18.65 -1.18 21.98
CA ARG A 137 -18.05 -0.08 22.75
C ARG A 137 -18.51 -0.07 24.19
N LEU A 138 -19.81 -0.22 24.44
CA LEU A 138 -20.36 -0.27 25.79
C LEU A 138 -19.82 -1.45 26.59
N THR A 139 -19.73 -2.62 25.97
CA THR A 139 -19.22 -3.85 26.61
C THR A 139 -17.73 -3.75 26.93
N LEU A 140 -16.94 -3.16 26.03
CA LEU A 140 -15.49 -3.03 26.19
C LEU A 140 -15.06 -1.86 27.09
N ALA A 141 -15.94 -0.88 27.34
CA ALA A 141 -15.61 0.30 28.13
C ALA A 141 -15.09 -0.03 29.54
N SER A 142 -15.62 -1.10 30.17
CA SER A 142 -15.18 -1.55 31.49
C SER A 142 -14.02 -2.56 31.46
N GLN A 143 -13.51 -2.92 30.29
CA GLN A 143 -12.51 -3.99 30.10
C GLN A 143 -11.09 -3.45 29.83
N GLY A 144 -10.86 -2.14 29.99
CA GLY A 144 -9.56 -1.51 29.65
C GLY A 144 -8.35 -2.21 30.29
N ALA A 145 -8.42 -2.52 31.59
CA ALA A 145 -7.34 -3.20 32.30
C ALA A 145 -7.07 -4.62 31.75
N VAL A 146 -8.12 -5.36 31.40
CA VAL A 146 -8.02 -6.71 30.82
C VAL A 146 -7.40 -6.63 29.42
N ILE A 147 -7.81 -5.65 28.62
CA ILE A 147 -7.24 -5.40 27.29
C ILE A 147 -5.75 -5.10 27.41
N ASP A 148 -5.35 -4.19 28.30
CA ASP A 148 -3.94 -3.80 28.45
C ASP A 148 -3.07 -4.93 28.99
N GLN A 149 -3.58 -5.74 29.92
CA GLN A 149 -2.90 -6.93 30.39
C GLN A 149 -2.74 -7.95 29.25
N THR A 150 -3.80 -8.18 28.49
CA THR A 150 -3.80 -9.12 27.36
C THR A 150 -2.85 -8.67 26.26
N ARG A 151 -2.80 -7.36 25.96
CA ARG A 151 -1.81 -6.77 25.04
C ARG A 151 -0.39 -7.10 25.47
N LYS A 152 -0.06 -6.92 26.74
CA LYS A 152 1.27 -7.28 27.28
C LYS A 152 1.55 -8.77 27.12
N LEU A 153 0.58 -9.63 27.44
CA LEU A 153 0.72 -11.07 27.24
C LEU A 153 1.01 -11.41 25.77
N ILE A 154 0.32 -10.78 24.82
CA ILE A 154 0.56 -10.99 23.39
C ILE A 154 1.95 -10.49 22.99
N LEU A 155 2.29 -9.24 23.33
CA LEU A 155 3.45 -8.53 22.81
C LEU A 155 4.77 -8.94 23.47
N SER A 156 4.80 -9.25 24.77
CA SER A 156 6.07 -9.50 25.47
C SER A 156 6.92 -10.62 24.84
N PRO A 157 6.37 -11.81 24.51
CA PRO A 157 7.15 -12.86 23.82
C PRO A 157 7.61 -12.44 22.42
N VAL A 158 6.76 -11.70 21.69
CA VAL A 158 7.08 -11.19 20.35
C VAL A 158 8.24 -10.20 20.42
N TRP A 159 8.20 -9.27 21.37
CA TRP A 159 9.25 -8.28 21.60
C TRP A 159 10.57 -8.93 22.04
N GLN A 160 10.51 -9.95 22.89
CA GLN A 160 11.70 -10.72 23.26
C GLN A 160 12.33 -11.40 22.04
N SER A 161 11.51 -11.98 21.15
CA SER A 161 11.99 -12.58 19.90
C SER A 161 12.63 -11.54 18.97
N ILE A 162 12.04 -10.34 18.84
CA ILE A 162 12.59 -9.24 18.01
C ILE A 162 13.92 -8.75 18.59
N MET A 163 13.97 -8.49 19.90
CA MET A 163 15.16 -7.99 20.57
C MET A 163 16.32 -9.00 20.55
N GLY A 164 16.00 -10.29 20.65
CA GLY A 164 16.96 -11.39 20.56
C GLY A 164 17.46 -11.70 19.16
N ASN A 165 16.82 -11.18 18.11
CA ASN A 165 17.25 -11.40 16.73
C ASN A 165 18.57 -10.65 16.47
N LYS A 166 19.60 -11.37 16.01
CA LYS A 166 20.93 -10.82 15.72
C LYS A 166 21.05 -10.25 14.30
N ASP A 167 20.13 -10.61 13.41
CA ASP A 167 20.12 -10.15 12.03
C ASP A 167 19.54 -8.74 11.89
N TYR A 168 18.86 -8.24 12.94
CA TYR A 168 18.25 -6.91 12.94
C TYR A 168 19.17 -5.86 13.55
N SER A 169 19.27 -4.71 12.87
CA SER A 169 19.83 -3.49 13.42
C SER A 169 19.01 -2.96 14.60
N ALA A 170 19.56 -2.01 15.37
CA ALA A 170 18.82 -1.38 16.46
C ALA A 170 17.59 -0.60 15.95
N GLU A 171 17.73 0.05 14.81
CA GLU A 171 16.67 0.78 14.11
C GLU A 171 15.56 -0.17 13.65
N GLU A 172 15.93 -1.30 13.02
CA GLU A 172 14.98 -2.32 12.58
C GLU A 172 14.20 -2.91 13.75
N LYS A 173 14.88 -3.20 14.88
CA LYS A 173 14.22 -3.64 16.10
C LYS A 173 13.16 -2.64 16.57
N ASN A 174 13.51 -1.35 16.64
CA ASN A 174 12.57 -0.31 17.05
C ASN A 174 11.37 -0.20 16.08
N ILE A 175 11.62 -0.28 14.77
CA ILE A 175 10.55 -0.28 13.76
C ILE A 175 9.62 -1.46 13.97
N TYR A 176 10.16 -2.67 14.16
CA TYR A 176 9.34 -3.86 14.34
C TYR A 176 8.54 -3.85 15.65
N LEU A 177 9.12 -3.38 16.74
CA LEU A 177 8.41 -3.19 18.01
C LEU A 177 7.19 -2.27 17.83
N LEU A 178 7.41 -1.07 17.27
CA LEU A 178 6.33 -0.11 17.02
C LEU A 178 5.26 -0.64 16.06
N MET A 179 5.66 -1.44 15.07
CA MET A 179 4.74 -2.01 14.11
C MET A 179 3.85 -3.09 14.74
N THR A 180 4.40 -3.95 15.61
CA THR A 180 3.59 -4.93 16.36
C THR A 180 2.50 -4.26 17.20
N GLU A 181 2.84 -3.14 17.85
CA GLU A 181 1.86 -2.32 18.57
C GLU A 181 0.81 -1.74 17.63
N LYS A 182 1.21 -1.20 16.47
CA LYS A 182 0.29 -0.62 15.49
C LYS A 182 -0.74 -1.63 15.00
N PHE A 183 -0.34 -2.84 14.63
CA PHE A 183 -1.27 -3.89 14.23
C PHE A 183 -2.28 -4.19 15.33
N LEU A 184 -1.82 -4.38 16.57
CA LEU A 184 -2.68 -4.71 17.70
C LEU A 184 -3.62 -3.55 18.10
N ASN A 185 -3.16 -2.30 17.96
CA ASN A 185 -3.96 -1.10 18.21
C ASN A 185 -5.02 -0.85 17.12
N ARG A 186 -4.87 -1.46 15.94
CA ARG A 186 -5.81 -1.37 14.82
C ARG A 186 -6.82 -2.53 14.79
N LEU A 187 -6.74 -3.48 15.71
CA LEU A 187 -7.78 -4.50 15.86
C LEU A 187 -9.14 -3.88 16.17
N GLY A 188 -10.14 -4.33 15.44
CA GLY A 188 -11.53 -3.96 15.55
C GLY A 188 -12.13 -4.40 16.88
N LEU A 189 -13.26 -3.78 17.21
CA LEU A 189 -13.95 -3.99 18.47
C LEU A 189 -14.42 -5.43 18.65
N MET A 190 -14.82 -6.09 17.57
CA MET A 190 -15.28 -7.47 17.61
C MET A 190 -14.16 -8.43 18.02
N ASN A 191 -12.95 -8.23 17.52
CA ASN A 191 -11.77 -9.00 17.92
C ASN A 191 -11.49 -8.82 19.42
N TRP A 192 -11.45 -7.59 19.90
CA TRP A 192 -11.26 -7.32 21.33
C TRP A 192 -12.37 -7.87 22.21
N TYR A 193 -13.62 -7.86 21.74
CA TYR A 193 -14.74 -8.47 22.43
C TYR A 193 -14.53 -9.97 22.62
N ILE A 194 -14.17 -10.71 21.57
CA ILE A 194 -13.90 -12.16 21.69
C ILE A 194 -12.71 -12.40 22.63
N ILE A 195 -11.60 -11.70 22.41
CA ILE A 195 -10.39 -11.88 23.22
C ILE A 195 -10.68 -11.66 24.70
N THR A 196 -11.42 -10.61 25.04
CA THR A 196 -11.81 -10.31 26.43
C THR A 196 -12.82 -11.32 26.97
N LEU A 197 -13.80 -11.74 26.18
CA LEU A 197 -14.79 -12.74 26.60
C LEU A 197 -14.14 -14.05 27.05
N PHE A 198 -13.08 -14.49 26.35
CA PHE A 198 -12.41 -15.75 26.61
C PHE A 198 -11.14 -15.64 27.47
N HIS A 199 -10.82 -14.47 28.01
CA HIS A 199 -9.53 -14.20 28.66
C HIS A 199 -9.24 -15.07 29.91
N LYS A 200 -10.29 -15.63 30.53
CA LYS A 200 -10.20 -16.57 31.69
C LYS A 200 -10.57 -18.00 31.32
N ALA A 201 -10.89 -18.28 30.07
CA ALA A 201 -11.36 -19.58 29.65
C ALA A 201 -10.20 -20.58 29.53
N ASP A 202 -10.47 -21.84 29.84
CA ASP A 202 -9.57 -22.94 29.52
C ASP A 202 -9.35 -23.01 28.01
N GLY A 203 -8.09 -22.88 27.59
CA GLY A 203 -7.71 -22.81 26.17
C GLY A 203 -7.39 -21.40 25.67
N PHE A 204 -7.48 -20.36 26.50
CA PHE A 204 -7.08 -18.99 26.09
C PHE A 204 -5.63 -18.89 25.60
N ASN A 205 -4.72 -19.75 26.12
CA ASN A 205 -3.34 -19.81 25.65
C ASN A 205 -3.23 -20.18 24.16
N GLU A 206 -4.11 -21.03 23.64
CA GLU A 206 -4.17 -21.36 22.22
C GLU A 206 -4.50 -20.11 21.40
N MET A 207 -5.47 -19.32 21.86
CA MET A 207 -5.83 -18.04 21.25
C MET A 207 -4.65 -17.06 21.26
N LEU A 208 -3.91 -16.95 22.36
CA LEU A 208 -2.71 -16.11 22.42
C LEU A 208 -1.63 -16.56 21.41
N ILE A 209 -1.45 -17.86 21.22
CA ILE A 209 -0.51 -18.41 20.23
C ILE A 209 -0.98 -18.07 18.81
N ALA A 210 -2.27 -18.27 18.51
CA ALA A 210 -2.86 -17.93 17.21
C ALA A 210 -2.67 -16.44 16.88
N ILE A 211 -2.96 -15.55 17.84
CA ILE A 211 -2.77 -14.09 17.70
C ILE A 211 -1.30 -13.76 17.40
N ARG A 212 -0.35 -14.34 18.14
CA ARG A 212 1.09 -14.08 17.95
C ARG A 212 1.60 -14.59 16.60
N ASN A 213 1.16 -15.78 16.17
CA ASN A 213 1.53 -16.34 14.87
C ASN A 213 1.04 -15.46 13.73
N LEU A 214 -0.22 -15.00 13.82
CA LEU A 214 -0.78 -14.11 12.81
C LEU A 214 -0.06 -12.75 12.81
N LEU A 215 0.24 -12.21 13.99
CA LEU A 215 1.03 -10.98 14.11
C LEU A 215 2.39 -11.14 13.43
N GLY A 216 3.12 -12.22 13.70
CA GLY A 216 4.40 -12.53 13.04
C GLY A 216 4.27 -12.60 11.51
N SER A 217 3.26 -13.30 11.00
CA SER A 217 3.01 -13.38 9.55
C SER A 217 2.77 -12.00 8.91
N TYR A 218 2.01 -11.12 9.58
CA TYR A 218 1.74 -9.77 9.07
C TYR A 218 2.93 -8.82 9.21
N MET A 219 3.78 -9.03 10.21
CA MET A 219 5.08 -8.36 10.31
C MET A 219 5.96 -8.69 9.11
N ASP A 220 5.99 -9.95 8.66
CA ASP A 220 6.72 -10.31 7.45
C ASP A 220 6.07 -9.74 6.18
N LYS A 221 4.73 -9.83 6.06
CA LYS A 221 3.99 -9.22 4.92
C LYS A 221 4.23 -7.72 4.80
N SER A 222 4.44 -7.01 5.91
CA SER A 222 4.67 -5.57 5.92
C SER A 222 5.92 -5.13 5.14
N LYS A 223 6.94 -6.01 5.03
CA LYS A 223 8.17 -5.74 4.27
C LYS A 223 7.88 -5.47 2.80
N VAL A 224 6.82 -6.10 2.26
CA VAL A 224 6.35 -5.89 0.89
C VAL A 224 5.93 -4.43 0.63
N ALA A 225 5.47 -3.70 1.65
CA ALA A 225 5.10 -2.29 1.50
C ALA A 225 6.29 -1.42 1.05
N GLU A 226 7.49 -1.70 1.55
CA GLU A 226 8.70 -0.99 1.15
C GLU A 226 9.04 -1.29 -0.31
N TYR A 227 9.09 -2.58 -0.67
CA TYR A 227 9.36 -3.02 -2.04
C TYR A 227 8.35 -2.44 -3.04
N ILE A 228 7.06 -2.43 -2.71
CA ILE A 228 6.02 -1.82 -3.55
C ILE A 228 6.27 -0.31 -3.70
N SER A 229 6.59 0.40 -2.63
CA SER A 229 6.80 1.85 -2.69
C SER A 229 8.00 2.24 -3.55
N VAL A 230 9.10 1.49 -3.47
CA VAL A 230 10.28 1.69 -4.31
C VAL A 230 9.93 1.37 -5.77
N MET A 231 9.30 0.23 -6.03
CA MET A 231 8.89 -0.16 -7.38
C MET A 231 8.05 0.92 -8.09
N ILE A 232 7.02 1.43 -7.41
CA ILE A 232 6.16 2.47 -7.97
C ILE A 232 6.97 3.72 -8.33
N MET A 233 7.90 4.10 -7.45
CA MET A 233 8.73 5.26 -7.68
C MET A 233 9.65 5.07 -8.88
N GLU A 234 10.32 3.93 -8.98
CA GLU A 234 11.21 3.63 -10.10
C GLU A 234 10.46 3.60 -11.45
N LEU A 235 9.25 3.03 -11.48
CA LEU A 235 8.40 3.06 -12.68
C LEU A 235 7.96 4.47 -13.06
N ALA A 236 7.60 5.30 -12.07
CA ALA A 236 7.21 6.69 -12.29
C ALA A 236 8.39 7.53 -12.80
N LEU A 237 9.59 7.37 -12.22
CA LEU A 237 10.82 8.03 -12.67
C LEU A 237 11.21 7.58 -14.08
N ASN A 238 11.02 6.31 -14.41
CA ASN A 238 11.30 5.81 -15.76
C ASN A 238 10.39 6.49 -16.79
N SER A 239 9.09 6.60 -16.50
CA SER A 239 8.13 7.30 -17.37
C SER A 239 8.44 8.80 -17.49
N GLU A 240 8.77 9.44 -16.37
CA GLU A 240 9.21 10.84 -16.34
C GLU A 240 10.46 11.07 -17.21
N ASN A 241 11.49 10.26 -17.04
CA ASN A 241 12.74 10.40 -17.78
C ASN A 241 12.55 10.15 -19.29
N THR A 242 11.66 9.22 -19.65
CA THR A 242 11.29 8.99 -21.05
C THR A 242 10.65 10.24 -21.67
N ASN A 243 9.71 10.86 -20.95
CA ASN A 243 9.07 12.10 -21.40
C ASN A 243 10.08 13.27 -21.48
N ILE A 244 10.99 13.39 -20.51
CA ILE A 244 12.06 14.41 -20.50
C ILE A 244 13.00 14.22 -21.70
N ARG A 245 13.45 12.99 -21.98
CA ARG A 245 14.32 12.71 -23.14
C ARG A 245 13.63 13.08 -24.44
N LYS A 246 12.37 12.66 -24.62
CA LYS A 246 11.57 12.95 -25.82
C LYS A 246 11.45 14.46 -26.04
N GLU A 247 11.16 15.22 -24.99
CA GLU A 247 11.05 16.68 -25.08
C GLU A 247 12.42 17.35 -25.28
N ALA A 248 13.49 16.83 -24.67
CA ALA A 248 14.85 17.32 -24.90
C ALA A 248 15.25 17.19 -26.37
N ARG A 249 14.93 16.07 -27.04
CA ARG A 249 15.17 15.89 -28.49
C ARG A 249 14.43 16.92 -29.33
N ASN A 250 13.24 17.31 -28.90
CA ASN A 250 12.44 18.32 -29.61
C ASN A 250 12.98 19.74 -29.40
N MET A 251 13.39 20.09 -28.17
CA MET A 251 13.87 21.42 -27.81
C MET A 251 15.31 21.69 -28.26
N TYR A 252 16.15 20.67 -28.28
CA TYR A 252 17.60 20.77 -28.53
C TYR A 252 18.01 19.96 -29.75
N GLN A 253 17.41 20.27 -30.90
CA GLN A 253 17.72 19.61 -32.17
C GLN A 253 19.20 19.81 -32.55
N GLY A 254 19.88 18.74 -32.94
CA GLY A 254 21.28 18.77 -33.39
C GLY A 254 22.34 18.62 -32.27
N VAL A 255 21.92 18.42 -31.02
CA VAL A 255 22.84 17.99 -29.93
C VAL A 255 23.05 16.49 -30.04
N GLU A 256 24.31 16.05 -30.17
CA GLU A 256 24.65 14.61 -30.29
C GLU A 256 24.42 13.84 -28.97
N ASP A 257 24.71 14.45 -27.82
CA ASP A 257 24.56 13.80 -26.51
C ASP A 257 23.46 14.45 -25.67
N ILE A 258 22.22 14.03 -25.93
CA ILE A 258 21.03 14.48 -25.23
C ILE A 258 20.99 13.92 -23.80
N ASP A 259 21.58 12.74 -23.57
CA ASP A 259 21.57 12.09 -22.25
C ASP A 259 22.45 12.86 -21.26
N SER A 260 23.61 13.38 -21.66
CA SER A 260 24.40 14.29 -20.82
C SER A 260 23.68 15.61 -20.54
N LEU A 261 22.89 16.11 -21.49
CA LEU A 261 22.19 17.40 -21.41
C LEU A 261 21.10 17.41 -20.34
N ILE A 262 20.37 16.31 -20.15
CA ILE A 262 19.25 16.22 -19.20
C ILE A 262 19.66 16.15 -17.73
N PHE A 263 20.97 15.95 -17.46
CA PHE A 263 21.54 16.01 -16.12
C PHE A 263 21.87 17.45 -15.67
N ASP A 264 21.93 18.41 -16.59
CA ASP A 264 22.04 19.83 -16.24
C ASP A 264 20.72 20.30 -15.56
N PRO A 265 20.77 20.78 -14.30
CA PRO A 265 19.56 21.17 -13.57
C PRO A 265 18.77 22.31 -14.23
N ASP A 266 19.45 23.27 -14.85
CA ASP A 266 18.81 24.42 -15.50
C ASP A 266 18.11 24.00 -16.80
N ILE A 267 18.74 23.09 -17.55
CA ILE A 267 18.14 22.50 -18.75
C ILE A 267 16.95 21.62 -18.39
N ARG A 268 17.11 20.72 -17.40
CA ARG A 268 16.00 19.89 -16.89
C ARG A 268 14.82 20.75 -16.46
N SER A 269 15.06 21.83 -15.72
CA SER A 269 13.99 22.75 -15.30
C SER A 269 13.24 23.37 -16.48
N LYS A 270 13.94 23.73 -17.57
CA LYS A 270 13.30 24.26 -18.79
C LYS A 270 12.45 23.19 -19.49
N ILE A 271 12.95 21.97 -19.60
CA ILE A 271 12.22 20.85 -20.20
C ILE A 271 10.96 20.54 -19.38
N VAL A 272 11.06 20.47 -18.05
CA VAL A 272 9.92 20.22 -17.15
C VAL A 272 8.86 21.32 -17.29
N LYS A 273 9.25 22.59 -17.38
CA LYS A 273 8.31 23.70 -17.64
C LYS A 273 7.60 23.57 -18.99
N GLU A 274 8.31 23.11 -20.00
CA GLU A 274 7.72 22.90 -21.33
C GLU A 274 6.73 21.72 -21.33
N LEU A 275 7.08 20.60 -20.68
CA LEU A 275 6.16 19.48 -20.48
C LEU A 275 4.90 19.89 -19.69
N GLN A 276 5.05 20.73 -18.64
CA GLN A 276 3.92 21.30 -17.91
C GLN A 276 3.04 22.16 -18.82
N ARG A 277 3.64 23.00 -19.68
CA ARG A 277 2.91 23.83 -20.66
C ARG A 277 2.12 22.95 -21.64
N LYS A 278 2.70 21.85 -22.10
CA LYS A 278 2.06 20.87 -22.99
C LYS A 278 1.06 19.95 -22.29
N HIS A 279 0.96 20.01 -20.96
CA HIS A 279 0.14 19.12 -20.15
C HIS A 279 0.52 17.64 -20.33
N GLU A 280 1.81 17.38 -20.52
CA GLU A 280 2.36 16.02 -20.49
C GLU A 280 2.50 15.57 -19.04
N LEU A 281 1.78 14.50 -18.69
CA LEU A 281 1.60 14.02 -17.32
C LEU A 281 1.79 12.51 -17.28
N VAL A 282 2.44 12.06 -16.21
CA VAL A 282 2.44 10.66 -15.79
C VAL A 282 1.39 10.51 -14.69
N PHE A 283 0.58 9.45 -14.76
CA PHE A 283 -0.49 9.20 -13.79
C PHE A 283 -0.17 7.93 -12.99
N LEU A 284 -0.37 8.01 -11.68
CA LEU A 284 -0.33 6.86 -10.77
C LEU A 284 -1.70 6.70 -10.11
N SER A 285 -2.24 5.49 -10.17
CA SER A 285 -3.54 5.16 -9.60
C SER A 285 -3.45 3.93 -8.70
N TRP A 286 -3.99 4.01 -7.48
CA TRP A 286 -4.20 2.89 -6.57
C TRP A 286 -5.68 2.59 -6.49
N LYS A 287 -6.12 1.48 -7.09
CA LYS A 287 -7.47 0.96 -6.98
C LYS A 287 -7.54 -0.10 -5.90
N LEU A 288 -8.41 0.14 -4.91
CA LEU A 288 -8.60 -0.72 -3.76
C LEU A 288 -9.74 -1.70 -4.04
N GLY A 289 -9.47 -2.98 -3.80
CA GLY A 289 -10.46 -4.04 -3.80
C GLY A 289 -11.02 -4.24 -2.39
N GLY A 290 -12.34 -4.36 -2.29
CA GLY A 290 -13.06 -4.37 -1.02
C GLY A 290 -14.12 -3.27 -1.00
N GLY A 291 -15.22 -3.59 -0.33
CA GLY A 291 -16.48 -2.87 -0.36
C GLY A 291 -17.64 -3.86 -0.38
N THR A 292 -18.78 -3.47 0.18
CA THR A 292 -20.00 -4.31 0.34
C THR A 292 -20.47 -4.95 -0.97
N SER A 293 -20.14 -4.36 -2.13
CA SER A 293 -20.50 -4.83 -3.47
C SER A 293 -19.43 -5.67 -4.19
N SER A 294 -18.25 -5.89 -3.60
CA SER A 294 -17.10 -6.52 -4.30
C SER A 294 -16.76 -7.93 -3.78
N ILE A 295 -17.62 -8.89 -4.13
CA ILE A 295 -17.40 -10.32 -3.87
C ILE A 295 -16.12 -10.79 -4.58
N GLY A 296 -15.22 -11.45 -3.85
CA GLY A 296 -14.00 -12.05 -4.40
C GLY A 296 -12.83 -11.08 -4.70
N LYS A 297 -12.94 -9.80 -4.33
CA LYS A 297 -11.87 -8.80 -4.51
C LYS A 297 -11.33 -8.23 -3.18
N GLN A 298 -11.68 -8.82 -2.05
CA GLN A 298 -11.18 -8.37 -0.74
C GLN A 298 -9.67 -8.57 -0.65
N GLY A 299 -8.95 -7.54 -0.21
CA GLY A 299 -7.48 -7.58 -0.10
C GLY A 299 -6.74 -7.41 -1.43
N ARG A 300 -7.45 -7.10 -2.53
CA ARG A 300 -6.82 -6.80 -3.82
C ARG A 300 -6.37 -5.34 -3.87
N LEU A 301 -5.15 -5.10 -4.32
CA LEU A 301 -4.63 -3.79 -4.69
C LEU A 301 -4.25 -3.83 -6.16
N GLN A 302 -4.76 -2.90 -6.96
CA GLN A 302 -4.27 -2.69 -8.32
C GLN A 302 -3.64 -1.30 -8.39
N ILE A 303 -2.35 -1.27 -8.70
CA ILE A 303 -1.62 -0.04 -8.97
C ILE A 303 -1.44 0.06 -10.47
N THR A 304 -1.77 1.21 -11.03
CA THR A 304 -1.68 1.45 -12.46
C THR A 304 -0.88 2.71 -12.72
N LEU A 305 0.15 2.58 -13.55
CA LEU A 305 0.90 3.68 -14.12
C LEU A 305 0.37 3.91 -15.55
N TYR A 306 0.03 5.16 -15.86
CA TYR A 306 -0.32 5.57 -17.21
C TYR A 306 0.70 6.59 -17.71
N ASN A 307 1.30 6.30 -18.87
CA ASN A 307 2.15 7.24 -19.60
C ASN A 307 1.70 7.28 -21.06
N LYS A 308 1.71 8.46 -21.68
CA LYS A 308 1.58 8.54 -23.14
C LYS A 308 2.92 8.16 -23.74
N ASP A 309 2.97 7.02 -24.42
CA ASP A 309 4.22 6.50 -24.94
C ASP A 309 4.00 5.73 -26.24
N ASP A 310 4.81 6.10 -27.23
CA ASP A 310 4.82 5.51 -28.57
C ASP A 310 5.72 4.26 -28.60
N GLU A 311 6.56 4.04 -27.58
CA GLU A 311 7.53 2.93 -27.44
C GLU A 311 6.97 1.74 -26.63
N PHE A 312 5.65 1.54 -26.65
CA PHE A 312 4.96 0.48 -25.89
C PHE A 312 5.59 -0.92 -26.05
N GLN A 313 5.96 -1.30 -27.27
CA GLN A 313 6.44 -2.64 -27.56
C GLN A 313 7.79 -2.91 -26.89
N GLU A 314 8.68 -1.92 -26.86
CA GLU A 314 9.95 -1.98 -26.15
C GLU A 314 9.74 -2.08 -24.64
N VAL A 315 8.85 -1.24 -24.07
CA VAL A 315 8.50 -1.31 -22.65
C VAL A 315 7.98 -2.70 -22.29
N LYS A 316 7.04 -3.24 -23.08
CA LYS A 316 6.46 -4.57 -22.85
C LYS A 316 7.51 -5.67 -22.89
N GLU A 317 8.34 -5.70 -23.94
CA GLU A 317 9.39 -6.71 -24.10
C GLU A 317 10.41 -6.65 -22.96
N ASN A 318 10.80 -5.45 -22.54
CA ASN A 318 11.70 -5.26 -21.40
C ASN A 318 11.06 -5.76 -20.09
N ILE A 319 9.77 -5.46 -19.83
CA ILE A 319 9.09 -5.96 -18.61
C ILE A 319 9.01 -7.50 -18.62
N GLU A 320 8.61 -8.09 -19.74
CA GLU A 320 8.42 -9.54 -19.87
C GLU A 320 9.75 -10.30 -19.75
N ALA A 321 10.81 -9.83 -20.42
CA ALA A 321 12.13 -10.44 -20.36
C ALA A 321 12.71 -10.39 -18.93
N LYS A 322 12.66 -9.23 -18.27
CA LYS A 322 13.29 -9.04 -16.95
C LYS A 322 12.53 -9.71 -15.81
N LYS A 323 11.21 -9.89 -15.92
CA LYS A 323 10.38 -10.66 -14.97
C LYS A 323 10.85 -12.12 -14.79
N THR A 324 11.55 -12.68 -15.77
CA THR A 324 12.06 -14.05 -15.74
C THR A 324 13.53 -14.16 -15.30
N ALA A 325 14.16 -13.05 -14.90
CA ALA A 325 15.57 -13.02 -14.50
C ALA A 325 15.82 -13.86 -13.22
N ASP A 326 16.91 -14.65 -13.21
CA ASP A 326 17.30 -15.48 -12.07
C ASP A 326 17.88 -14.63 -10.93
N THR A 327 17.07 -14.40 -9.90
CA THR A 327 17.41 -13.64 -8.69
C THR A 327 18.40 -14.36 -7.76
N ARG A 328 18.69 -15.65 -8.00
CA ARG A 328 19.54 -16.48 -7.12
C ARG A 328 21.04 -16.24 -7.29
N LYS A 329 21.48 -15.62 -8.39
CA LYS A 329 22.91 -15.47 -8.72
C LYS A 329 23.48 -14.08 -8.48
N LYS A 330 22.63 -13.06 -8.23
CA LYS A 330 23.03 -11.67 -8.06
C LYS A 330 22.13 -11.01 -7.02
N THR A 331 22.66 -10.18 -6.14
CA THR A 331 21.84 -9.33 -5.26
C THR A 331 21.39 -8.08 -6.01
N LEU A 332 20.35 -7.40 -5.49
CA LEU A 332 19.88 -6.14 -6.09
C LEU A 332 21.04 -5.13 -6.23
N ILE A 333 21.93 -5.09 -5.21
CA ILE A 333 23.13 -4.25 -5.17
C ILE A 333 24.16 -4.67 -6.24
N ASP A 334 24.30 -5.97 -6.52
CA ASP A 334 25.21 -6.43 -7.58
C ASP A 334 24.72 -5.98 -8.96
N PHE A 335 23.40 -5.97 -9.18
CA PHE A 335 22.82 -5.38 -10.40
C PHE A 335 23.04 -3.87 -10.48
N TYR A 336 22.95 -3.13 -9.37
CA TYR A 336 23.30 -1.70 -9.34
C TYR A 336 24.77 -1.44 -9.68
N ARG A 337 25.69 -2.37 -9.38
CA ARG A 337 27.14 -2.21 -9.61
C ARG A 337 27.60 -2.64 -11.00
N GLU A 338 26.86 -3.51 -11.67
CA GLU A 338 27.24 -4.07 -12.97
C GLU A 338 26.71 -3.26 -14.17
N LEU A 339 25.97 -2.17 -13.93
CA LEU A 339 25.48 -1.32 -15.01
C LEU A 339 26.60 -0.42 -15.55
N PRO A 340 26.76 -0.30 -16.88
CA PRO A 340 27.70 0.66 -17.47
C PRO A 340 27.32 2.10 -17.07
N GLU A 341 28.32 2.92 -16.76
CA GLU A 341 28.13 4.37 -16.55
C GLU A 341 27.37 4.96 -17.75
N GLY A 342 26.21 5.57 -17.49
CA GLY A 342 25.33 6.17 -18.52
C GLY A 342 24.09 5.35 -18.92
N GLN A 343 23.94 4.09 -18.48
CA GLN A 343 22.70 3.28 -18.68
C GLN A 343 21.81 3.17 -17.43
N GLU A 344 22.08 3.97 -16.40
CA GLU A 344 21.48 3.86 -15.06
C GLU A 344 19.99 4.25 -14.95
N GLY A 345 19.29 4.52 -16.07
CA GLY A 345 17.95 5.12 -16.03
C GLY A 345 16.76 4.18 -16.24
N THR A 346 16.90 3.14 -17.04
CA THR A 346 15.73 2.51 -17.73
C THR A 346 15.51 1.04 -17.38
N ASP A 347 16.57 0.25 -17.20
CA ASP A 347 16.49 -1.20 -16.99
C ASP A 347 16.30 -1.62 -15.52
N LEU A 348 16.66 -0.73 -14.59
CA LEU A 348 16.74 -0.99 -13.14
C LEU A 348 15.38 -1.27 -12.48
N GLY A 349 14.37 -0.46 -12.78
CA GLY A 349 13.02 -0.64 -12.24
C GLY A 349 12.38 -1.97 -12.66
N LEU A 350 12.78 -2.51 -13.81
CA LEU A 350 12.25 -3.74 -14.36
C LEU A 350 12.85 -4.99 -13.70
N TYR A 351 14.14 -4.97 -13.33
CA TYR A 351 14.73 -6.03 -12.52
C TYR A 351 14.11 -6.11 -11.11
N TYR A 352 13.64 -4.99 -10.57
CA TYR A 352 12.98 -4.96 -9.27
C TYR A 352 11.66 -5.75 -9.27
N LEU A 353 11.04 -6.02 -10.45
CA LEU A 353 9.81 -6.82 -10.54
C LEU A 353 10.04 -8.26 -10.09
N SER A 354 11.19 -8.83 -10.44
CA SER A 354 11.55 -10.20 -10.08
C SER A 354 11.84 -10.33 -8.58
N TYR A 355 12.52 -9.34 -7.99
CA TYR A 355 12.71 -9.29 -6.54
C TYR A 355 11.40 -9.07 -5.78
N LEU A 356 10.52 -8.21 -6.29
CA LEU A 356 9.20 -7.98 -5.71
C LEU A 356 8.34 -9.26 -5.76
N ASP A 357 8.38 -10.00 -6.87
CA ASP A 357 7.68 -11.28 -7.00
C ASP A 357 8.18 -12.31 -5.98
N ASP A 358 9.50 -12.46 -5.84
CA ASP A 358 10.10 -13.36 -4.84
C ASP A 358 9.77 -12.94 -3.40
N ALA A 359 9.80 -11.63 -3.11
CA ALA A 359 9.42 -11.09 -1.81
C ALA A 359 7.94 -11.38 -1.51
N CYS A 360 7.05 -11.19 -2.48
CA CYS A 360 5.62 -11.47 -2.36
C CYS A 360 5.36 -12.97 -2.12
N LYS A 361 6.01 -13.86 -2.89
CA LYS A 361 5.89 -15.31 -2.72
C LYS A 361 6.29 -15.79 -1.32
N LYS A 362 7.37 -15.24 -0.76
CA LYS A 362 7.83 -15.58 0.60
C LYS A 362 6.81 -15.30 1.70
N VAL A 363 5.92 -14.33 1.47
CA VAL A 363 4.90 -13.91 2.43
C VAL A 363 3.48 -14.25 1.99
N ASN A 364 3.33 -15.13 1.00
CA ASN A 364 2.06 -15.58 0.44
C ASN A 364 1.16 -14.43 -0.06
N VAL A 365 1.76 -13.42 -0.70
CA VAL A 365 1.05 -12.37 -1.44
C VAL A 365 1.12 -12.72 -2.92
N LYS A 366 -0.03 -12.78 -3.61
CA LYS A 366 -0.05 -13.07 -5.05
C LYS A 366 0.21 -11.78 -5.82
N PHE A 367 1.28 -11.75 -6.61
CA PHE A 367 1.67 -10.61 -7.43
C PHE A 367 1.55 -10.92 -8.94
N GLU A 368 0.99 -9.99 -9.69
CA GLU A 368 0.93 -10.02 -11.15
C GLU A 368 1.33 -8.65 -11.70
N SER A 369 2.12 -8.63 -12.78
CA SER A 369 2.46 -7.41 -13.54
C SER A 369 2.07 -7.61 -15.01
N LEU A 370 1.42 -6.62 -15.60
CA LEU A 370 0.87 -6.61 -16.95
C LEU A 370 1.13 -5.25 -17.63
N VAL A 371 1.52 -5.26 -18.90
CA VAL A 371 1.72 -4.05 -19.71
C VAL A 371 0.78 -4.10 -20.92
N ASN A 372 -0.04 -3.06 -21.10
CA ASN A 372 -0.99 -2.92 -22.20
C ASN A 372 -0.89 -1.53 -22.83
N GLN A 373 -1.32 -1.38 -24.07
CA GLN A 373 -1.51 -0.07 -24.71
C GLN A 373 -2.98 0.11 -25.06
N PHE A 374 -3.53 1.29 -24.79
CA PHE A 374 -4.82 1.67 -25.35
C PHE A 374 -4.62 2.23 -26.76
N SER A 375 -5.00 1.45 -27.78
CA SER A 375 -4.82 1.77 -29.20
C SER A 375 -5.52 3.05 -29.67
N THR A 376 -6.48 3.57 -28.90
CA THR A 376 -7.20 4.81 -29.20
C THR A 376 -6.55 6.07 -28.64
N SER A 377 -5.56 5.93 -27.75
CA SER A 377 -4.98 7.06 -27.01
C SER A 377 -3.47 7.00 -26.82
N ASP A 378 -2.78 6.04 -27.44
CA ASP A 378 -1.33 5.78 -27.32
C ASP A 378 -0.84 5.78 -25.86
N LEU A 379 -1.73 5.31 -24.97
CA LEU A 379 -1.50 5.30 -23.53
C LEU A 379 -0.93 3.94 -23.15
N THR A 380 0.34 3.92 -22.76
CA THR A 380 0.99 2.75 -22.15
C THR A 380 0.53 2.63 -20.70
N VAL A 381 0.12 1.42 -20.34
CA VAL A 381 -0.51 1.10 -19.06
C VAL A 381 0.23 -0.05 -18.41
N ILE A 382 0.89 0.22 -17.30
CA ILE A 382 1.53 -0.81 -16.47
C ILE A 382 0.62 -1.07 -15.28
N ASN A 383 0.15 -2.31 -15.14
CA ASN A 383 -0.68 -2.75 -14.01
C ASN A 383 0.12 -3.68 -13.11
N LEU A 384 0.22 -3.30 -11.83
CA LEU A 384 0.72 -4.14 -10.75
C LEU A 384 -0.47 -4.57 -9.89
N ILE A 385 -0.72 -5.86 -9.77
CA ILE A 385 -1.86 -6.42 -9.05
C ILE A 385 -1.34 -7.27 -7.89
N PHE A 386 -1.77 -6.94 -6.68
CA PHE A 386 -1.45 -7.65 -5.46
C PHE A 386 -2.73 -8.20 -4.84
N ASN A 387 -2.68 -9.43 -4.34
CA ASN A 387 -3.73 -10.00 -3.50
C ASN A 387 -3.09 -10.47 -2.19
N PHE A 388 -3.44 -9.79 -1.10
CA PHE A 388 -2.81 -9.90 0.22
C PHE A 388 -3.41 -10.97 1.12
#